data_AF-A0A7C4QE68-F1
#
_entry.id   AF-A0A7C4QE68-F1
#
_cell.length_a   1.000
_cell.length_b   1.000
_cell.length_c   1.000
_cell.angle_alpha   90.00
_cell.angle_beta   90.00
_cell.angle_gamma   90.00
#
_symmetry.space_group_name_H-M   'P 1'
#
loop_
_entity.id
_entity.type
_entity.pdbx_description
1 polymer ?
#
loop_
_entity_poly.entity_id
_entity_poly.type
_entity_poly.pdbx_seq_one_letter_code
_entity_poly.pdbx_strand_id
1 'polypeptide(L)'
;MHETAIQELDRAAVTLLKALEANAAELAPYLESERLQALYADVIGLRRALLGLQMGPLYWETPAEWVDDVLKDGELPVSDAAARVAAKLRQPPQA
;
A
#
# COMPACT_ATOMS: atom_id res chain seq x y z
N MET A 1 -18.34 -9.97 -5.52
CA MET A 1 -18.43 -8.65 -6.21
C MET A 1 -17.65 -7.54 -5.51
N HIS A 2 -17.51 -7.49 -4.18
CA HIS A 2 -16.66 -6.47 -3.52
C HIS A 2 -15.16 -6.78 -3.57
N GLU A 3 -14.78 -8.06 -3.56
CA GLU A 3 -13.38 -8.50 -3.65
C GLU A 3 -12.70 -8.03 -4.94
N THR A 4 -13.43 -8.07 -6.06
CA THR A 4 -12.97 -7.55 -7.36
C THR A 4 -12.76 -6.04 -7.34
N ALA A 5 -13.59 -5.27 -6.62
CA ALA A 5 -13.44 -3.82 -6.55
C ALA A 5 -12.20 -3.39 -5.74
N ILE A 6 -11.90 -4.08 -4.63
CA ILE A 6 -10.70 -3.80 -3.84
C ILE A 6 -9.43 -4.09 -4.65
N GLN A 7 -9.42 -5.19 -5.40
CA GLN A 7 -8.30 -5.55 -6.27
C GLN A 7 -8.09 -4.55 -7.40
N GLU A 8 -9.17 -4.07 -8.03
CA GLU A 8 -9.09 -3.05 -9.07
C GLU A 8 -8.59 -1.70 -8.53
N LEU A 9 -9.07 -1.28 -7.37
CA LEU A 9 -8.60 -0.06 -6.70
C LEU A 9 -7.13 -0.16 -6.32
N ASP A 10 -6.69 -1.30 -5.79
CA ASP A 10 -5.27 -1.52 -5.48
C ASP A 10 -4.41 -1.51 -6.74
N ARG A 11 -4.84 -2.18 -7.82
CA ARG A 11 -4.13 -2.18 -9.10
C ARG A 11 -3.97 -0.76 -9.67
N ALA A 12 -5.02 0.04 -9.58
CA ALA A 12 -4.99 1.44 -9.98
C ALA A 12 -4.03 2.26 -9.11
N ALA A 13 -4.05 2.05 -7.79
CA ALA A 13 -3.14 2.71 -6.86
C ALA A 13 -1.67 2.35 -7.13
N VAL A 14 -1.35 1.08 -7.37
CA VAL A 14 -0.01 0.62 -7.76
C VAL A 14 0.44 1.27 -9.06
N THR A 15 -0.44 1.27 -10.06
CA THR A 15 -0.14 1.88 -11.37
C THR A 15 0.11 3.37 -11.24
N LEU A 16 -0.66 4.06 -10.40
CA LEU A 16 -0.47 5.48 -10.12
C LEU A 16 0.86 5.74 -9.41
N LEU A 17 1.23 4.97 -8.40
CA LEU A 17 2.54 5.10 -7.73
C LEU A 17 3.70 4.97 -8.73
N LYS A 18 3.63 3.95 -9.60
CA LYS A 18 4.63 3.74 -10.65
C LYS A 18 4.67 4.89 -11.65
N ALA A 19 3.52 5.40 -12.06
CA ALA A 19 3.44 6.54 -12.98
C ALA A 19 4.01 7.81 -12.33
N LEU A 20 3.73 8.06 -11.06
CA LEU A 20 4.30 9.19 -10.32
C LEU A 20 5.82 9.06 -10.23
N GLU A 21 6.35 7.85 -10.04
CA GLU A 21 7.81 7.63 -9.90
C GLU A 21 8.53 7.82 -11.22
N ALA A 22 7.98 7.26 -12.29
CA ALA A 22 8.53 7.39 -13.63
C ALA A 22 8.51 8.84 -14.13
N ASN A 23 7.51 9.64 -13.72
CA ASN A 23 7.30 10.99 -14.26
C ASN A 23 7.55 12.11 -13.23
N ALA A 24 8.08 11.79 -12.04
CA ALA A 24 8.25 12.73 -10.94
C ALA A 24 9.02 14.00 -11.36
N ALA A 25 10.13 13.81 -12.07
CA ALA A 25 10.98 14.91 -12.53
C ALA A 25 10.30 15.78 -13.59
N GLU A 26 9.49 15.18 -14.46
CA GLU A 26 8.76 15.88 -15.51
C GLU A 26 7.54 16.64 -14.96
N LEU A 27 6.91 16.12 -13.90
CA LEU A 27 5.77 16.73 -13.23
C LEU A 27 6.18 17.86 -12.28
N ALA A 28 7.38 17.80 -11.70
CA ALA A 28 7.85 18.75 -10.68
C ALA A 28 7.70 20.24 -11.07
N PRO A 29 7.96 20.69 -12.32
CA PRO A 29 7.78 22.09 -12.70
C PRO A 29 6.32 22.56 -12.73
N TYR A 30 5.36 21.64 -12.81
CA TYR A 30 3.93 21.93 -12.98
C TYR A 30 3.14 21.77 -11.68
N LEU A 31 3.80 21.36 -10.60
CA LEU A 31 3.19 21.11 -9.31
C LEU A 31 3.69 22.10 -8.27
N GLU A 32 2.82 22.45 -7.33
CA GLU A 32 3.25 23.16 -6.12
C GLU A 32 4.30 22.34 -5.37
N SER A 33 5.17 23.04 -4.63
CA SER A 33 6.13 22.39 -3.75
C SER A 33 5.41 21.38 -2.84
N GLU A 34 6.02 20.21 -2.65
CA GLU A 34 5.49 19.13 -1.80
C GLU A 34 4.21 18.44 -2.32
N ARG A 35 3.57 18.93 -3.38
CA ARG A 35 2.30 18.35 -3.88
C ARG A 35 2.48 16.92 -4.39
N LEU A 36 3.63 16.64 -5.00
CA LEU A 36 3.96 15.29 -5.46
C LEU A 36 4.11 14.35 -4.25
N GLN A 37 4.84 14.76 -3.21
CA GLN A 37 5.00 13.99 -1.97
C GLN A 37 3.67 13.76 -1.26
N ALA A 38 2.79 14.76 -1.21
CA ALA A 38 1.45 14.62 -0.67
C ALA A 38 0.63 13.58 -1.45
N LEU A 39 0.68 13.61 -2.78
CA LEU A 39 -0.02 12.63 -3.61
C LEU A 39 0.50 11.20 -3.39
N TYR A 40 1.82 11.02 -3.24
CA TYR A 40 2.39 9.74 -2.84
C TYR A 40 1.84 9.24 -1.50
N ALA A 41 1.82 10.12 -0.50
CA ALA A 41 1.30 9.79 0.82
C ALA A 41 -0.18 9.40 0.77
N ASP A 42 -0.99 10.12 0.00
CA ASP A 42 -2.41 9.84 -0.19
C ASP A 42 -2.64 8.46 -0.83
N VAL A 43 -1.88 8.13 -1.88
CA VAL A 43 -2.01 6.83 -2.56
C VAL A 43 -1.53 5.68 -1.68
N ILE A 44 -0.44 5.87 -0.93
CA ILE A 44 0.01 4.90 0.09
C ILE A 44 -1.06 4.74 1.18
N GLY A 45 -1.68 5.83 1.62
CA GLY A 45 -2.77 5.84 2.58
C GLY A 45 -3.98 5.04 2.10
N LEU A 46 -4.36 5.18 0.82
CA LEU A 46 -5.39 4.36 0.20
C LEU A 46 -5.03 2.87 0.26
N ARG A 47 -3.80 2.49 -0.10
CA ARG A 47 -3.37 1.09 -0.05
C ARG A 47 -3.39 0.52 1.38
N ARG A 48 -3.01 1.32 2.39
CA ARG A 48 -3.16 0.96 3.81
C ARG A 48 -4.61 0.69 4.18
N ALA A 49 -5.54 1.54 3.75
CA ALA A 49 -6.96 1.34 4.01
C ALA A 49 -7.50 0.06 3.34
N LEU A 50 -7.12 -0.19 2.08
CA LEU A 50 -7.48 -1.42 1.37
C LEU A 50 -6.90 -2.68 2.06
N LEU A 51 -5.68 -2.59 2.57
CA LEU A 51 -5.05 -3.66 3.34
C LEU A 51 -5.79 -3.94 4.64
N GLY A 52 -6.18 -2.88 5.38
CA GLY A 52 -7.03 -3.00 6.55
C GLY A 52 -8.37 -3.67 6.26
N LEU A 53 -8.98 -3.38 5.10
CA LEU A 53 -10.21 -4.06 4.67
C LEU A 53 -9.99 -5.56 4.38
N GLN A 54 -8.86 -5.94 3.79
CA GLN A 54 -8.54 -7.34 3.49
C GLN A 54 -8.17 -8.16 4.74
N MET A 55 -7.41 -7.56 5.64
CA MET A 55 -6.96 -8.23 6.88
C MET A 55 -7.98 -8.18 8.01
N GLY A 56 -8.94 -7.25 7.96
CA GLY A 56 -9.93 -7.06 9.01
C GLY A 56 -9.26 -6.73 10.37
N PRO A 57 -9.78 -7.25 11.49
CA PRO A 57 -9.27 -6.93 12.84
C PRO A 57 -7.77 -7.14 13.02
N LEU A 58 -7.19 -8.10 12.28
CA LEU A 58 -5.77 -8.43 12.34
C LEU A 58 -4.87 -7.23 12.02
N TYR A 59 -5.33 -6.31 11.17
CA TYR A 59 -4.55 -5.12 10.80
C TYR A 59 -4.28 -4.19 11.99
N TRP A 60 -5.22 -4.09 12.93
CA TRP A 60 -5.08 -3.24 14.12
C TRP A 60 -4.11 -3.83 15.14
N GLU A 61 -3.96 -5.16 15.14
CA GLU A 61 -3.04 -5.90 16.00
C GLU A 61 -1.65 -6.05 15.35
N THR A 62 -1.51 -5.69 14.08
CA THR A 62 -0.24 -5.81 13.35
C THR A 62 0.68 -4.64 13.66
N PRO A 63 1.95 -4.88 13.99
CA PRO A 63 2.96 -3.82 14.09
C PRO A 63 3.05 -3.00 12.81
N ALA A 64 3.04 -1.68 12.93
CA ALA A 64 3.08 -0.76 11.79
C ALA A 64 4.30 -1.01 10.89
N GLU A 65 5.44 -1.39 11.46
CA GLU A 65 6.65 -1.73 10.70
C GLU A 65 6.46 -2.90 9.72
N TRP A 66 5.61 -3.88 10.04
CA TRP A 66 5.35 -5.03 9.16
C TRP A 66 4.43 -4.66 8.02
N VAL A 67 3.47 -3.78 8.29
CA VAL A 67 2.59 -3.21 7.27
C VAL A 67 3.39 -2.33 6.31
N ASP A 68 4.26 -1.48 6.85
CA ASP A 68 5.06 -0.55 6.07
C ASP A 68 6.11 -1.27 5.22
N ASP A 69 6.74 -2.33 5.73
CA ASP A 69 7.64 -3.20 4.97
C ASP A 69 6.96 -3.76 3.72
N VAL A 70 5.72 -4.24 3.88
CA VAL A 70 5.00 -4.91 2.79
C VAL A 70 4.39 -3.90 1.79
N LEU A 71 4.08 -2.68 2.22
CA LEU A 71 3.58 -1.62 1.33
C LEU A 71 4.68 -0.84 0.60
N LYS A 72 5.91 -0.85 1.13
CA LYS A 72 7.10 -0.34 0.42
C LYS A 72 7.36 -1.13 -0.86
N ASP A 73 7.01 -2.41 -0.87
CA ASP A 73 7.00 -3.23 -2.06
C ASP A 73 5.79 -2.88 -2.92
N GLY A 74 5.87 -1.72 -3.60
CA GLY A 74 4.79 -1.09 -4.36
C GLY A 74 4.22 -1.95 -5.49
N GLU A 75 4.82 -3.10 -5.76
CA GLU A 75 4.38 -4.06 -6.77
C GLU A 75 3.49 -5.17 -6.23
N LEU A 76 3.50 -5.41 -4.91
CA LEU A 76 2.78 -6.53 -4.31
C LEU A 76 1.29 -6.19 -4.19
N PRO A 77 0.36 -6.97 -4.77
CA PRO A 77 -1.07 -6.76 -4.58
C PRO A 77 -1.46 -6.78 -3.10
N VAL A 78 -2.43 -5.95 -2.72
CA VAL A 78 -2.86 -5.82 -1.31
C VAL A 78 -3.40 -7.14 -0.74
N SER A 79 -3.96 -8.02 -1.56
CA SER A 79 -4.35 -9.38 -1.15
C SER A 79 -3.15 -10.23 -0.74
N ASP A 80 -2.06 -10.14 -1.50
CA ASP A 80 -0.85 -10.93 -1.26
C ASP A 80 -0.06 -10.31 -0.10
N ALA A 81 -0.08 -8.99 0.01
CA ALA A 81 0.40 -8.25 1.17
C ALA A 81 -0.31 -8.71 2.45
N ALA A 82 -1.65 -8.78 2.43
CA ALA A 82 -2.45 -9.26 3.54
C ALA A 82 -2.07 -10.69 3.93
N ALA A 83 -1.92 -11.58 2.94
CA ALA A 83 -1.51 -12.97 3.18
C ALA A 83 -0.11 -13.06 3.80
N ARG A 84 0.85 -12.26 3.32
CA ARG A 84 2.23 -12.23 3.82
C ARG A 84 2.30 -11.72 5.26
N VAL A 85 1.58 -10.65 5.58
CA VAL A 85 1.50 -10.11 6.94
C VAL A 85 0.81 -11.10 7.89
N ALA A 86 -0.31 -11.69 7.45
CA ALA A 86 -1.00 -12.72 8.22
C ALA A 86 -0.13 -13.96 8.47
N ALA A 87 0.72 -14.35 7.52
CA ALA A 87 1.68 -15.43 7.70
C ALA A 87 2.76 -15.08 8.73
N LYS A 88 3.30 -13.85 8.71
CA LYS A 88 4.28 -13.38 9.72
C LYS A 88 3.68 -13.44 11.14
N LEU A 89 2.43 -13.04 11.33
CA LEU A 89 1.75 -13.07 12.64
C LEU A 89 1.52 -14.48 13.19
N ARG A 90 1.45 -15.49 12.31
CA ARG A 90 1.28 -16.90 12.71
C ARG A 90 2.61 -17.57 13.05
N GLN A 91 3.75 -16.95 12.75
CA GLN A 91 5.06 -17.49 13.12
C GLN A 91 5.33 -17.16 14.60
N PRO A 92 5.78 -18.13 15.42
CA PRO A 92 6.16 -17.85 16.79
C PRO A 92 7.33 -16.85 16.81
N PRO A 93 7.42 -15.97 17.83
CA PRO A 93 8.53 -15.03 17.93
C PRO A 93 9.84 -15.82 17.96
N GLN A 94 10.74 -15.53 17.02
CA GLN A 94 12.10 -16.05 17.06
C GLN A 94 12.79 -15.45 18.29
N ALA A 95 13.12 -16.32 19.24
CA ALA A 95 13.81 -16.00 20.49
C ALA A 95 15.30 -15.70 20.27
#